data_AF-A0A2D6DLK8-F1
#
_entry.id   AF-A0A2D6DLK8-F1
#
_cell.length_a   1.000
_cell.length_b   1.000
_cell.length_c   1.000
_cell.angle_alpha   90.00
_cell.angle_beta   90.00
_cell.angle_gamma   90.00
#
_symmetry.space_group_name_H-M   'P 1'
#
loop_
_entity.id
_entity.type
_entity.pdbx_description
1 polymer ?
#
loop_
_entity_poly.entity_id
_entity_poly.type
_entity_poly.pdbx_seq_one_letter_code
_entity_poly.pdbx_strand_id
1 'polypeptide(L)'
;MEVLGFLFRWSHVLFGITWIGMLYYFNFVQGGYFKQASPEGLADAKAKLAPSALWWFRWGAMGTFLTGVIMLYTVPSAMNNYIYIGSIFGTLMFLNVWLVIWPNQQVALGMKDGDAAAAGAKALLASRHNVLFSAPMVFCMLASGHGGAGGWAALDWSAPSMLAMLAIIALLEINALKGKQGPLTTVNGVIGSSLVLTAVMVAVLNIL
;
A
#
# COMPACT_ATOMS: atom_id res chain seq x y z
N MET A 1 29.65 -4.10 -8.38
CA MET A 1 28.35 -4.71 -8.73
C MET A 1 27.57 -5.12 -7.47
N GLU A 2 28.16 -5.85 -6.52
CA GLU A 2 27.45 -6.30 -5.29
C GLU A 2 27.02 -5.17 -4.36
N VAL A 3 27.90 -4.19 -4.07
CA VAL A 3 27.57 -3.04 -3.23
C VAL A 3 26.40 -2.23 -3.79
N LEU A 4 26.39 -2.00 -5.11
CA LEU A 4 25.30 -1.28 -5.77
C LEU A 4 23.96 -2.03 -5.66
N GLY A 5 23.97 -3.34 -5.85
CA GLY A 5 22.78 -4.18 -5.66
C GLY A 5 22.30 -4.21 -4.20
N PHE A 6 23.21 -4.17 -3.23
CA PHE A 6 22.85 -4.05 -1.82
C PHE A 6 22.24 -2.67 -1.52
N LEU A 7 22.84 -1.60 -2.05
CA LEU A 7 22.32 -0.24 -1.88
C LEU A 7 20.90 -0.09 -2.39
N PHE A 8 20.54 -0.67 -3.56
CA PHE A 8 19.15 -0.64 -4.04
C PHE A 8 18.18 -1.38 -3.12
N ARG A 9 18.54 -2.57 -2.61
CA ARG A 9 17.72 -3.31 -1.64
C ARG A 9 17.53 -2.52 -0.35
N TRP A 10 18.63 -1.98 0.18
CA TRP A 10 18.61 -1.18 1.39
C TRP A 10 17.77 0.09 1.22
N SER A 11 17.95 0.82 0.11
CA SER A 11 17.15 2.02 -0.19
C SER A 11 15.67 1.67 -0.39
N HIS A 12 15.35 0.56 -1.05
CA HIS A 12 13.97 0.09 -1.21
C HIS A 12 13.29 -0.15 0.15
N VAL A 13 13.99 -0.84 1.05
CA VAL A 13 13.49 -1.06 2.42
C VAL A 13 13.34 0.27 3.16
N LEU A 14 14.33 1.16 3.09
CA LEU A 14 14.30 2.47 3.76
C LEU A 14 13.10 3.31 3.31
N PHE A 15 12.87 3.43 2.00
CA PHE A 15 11.70 4.13 1.48
C PHE A 15 10.40 3.41 1.84
N GLY A 16 10.39 2.07 1.80
CA GLY A 16 9.24 1.24 2.13
C GLY A 16 8.78 1.43 3.57
N ILE A 17 9.71 1.45 4.54
CA ILE A 17 9.35 1.70 5.94
C ILE A 17 8.82 3.12 6.15
N THR A 18 9.38 4.12 5.47
CA THR A 18 8.84 5.49 5.51
C THR A 18 7.42 5.54 4.95
N TRP A 19 7.19 4.90 3.81
CA TRP A 19 5.89 4.91 3.14
C TRP A 19 4.82 4.19 3.96
N ILE A 20 5.05 2.93 4.33
CA ILE A 20 4.08 2.12 5.08
C ILE A 20 3.91 2.64 6.51
N GLY A 21 4.97 3.17 7.12
CA GLY A 21 4.88 3.85 8.42
C GLY A 21 3.93 5.05 8.37
N MET A 22 4.05 5.91 7.34
CA MET A 22 3.15 7.05 7.16
C MET A 22 1.71 6.60 6.83
N LEU A 23 1.55 5.53 6.04
CA LEU A 23 0.24 4.94 5.77
C LEU A 23 -0.48 4.54 7.07
N TYR A 24 0.23 3.87 7.98
CA TYR A 24 -0.29 3.46 9.29
C TYR A 24 -0.53 4.64 10.20
N TYR A 25 0.36 5.63 10.22
CA TYR A 25 0.15 6.88 10.95
C TYR A 25 -1.19 7.54 10.57
N PHE A 26 -1.46 7.71 9.28
CA PHE A 26 -2.72 8.32 8.84
C PHE A 26 -3.95 7.50 9.25
N ASN A 27 -3.87 6.18 9.10
CA ASN A 27 -5.02 5.29 9.26
C ASN A 27 -5.32 4.93 10.71
N PHE A 28 -4.29 4.84 11.56
CA PHE A 28 -4.40 4.33 12.93
C PHE A 28 -4.25 5.42 13.98
N VAL A 29 -3.55 6.52 13.68
CA VAL A 29 -3.24 7.57 14.65
C VAL A 29 -3.95 8.87 14.32
N GLN A 30 -3.64 9.47 13.16
CA GLN A 30 -4.09 10.84 12.83
C GLN A 30 -5.61 11.00 12.86
N GLY A 31 -6.35 10.05 12.26
CA GLY A 31 -7.82 10.11 12.24
C GLY A 31 -8.45 10.03 13.63
N GLY A 32 -7.82 9.32 14.58
CA GLY A 32 -8.27 9.26 15.97
C GLY A 32 -7.99 10.56 16.72
N TYR A 33 -6.81 11.13 16.51
CA TYR A 33 -6.43 12.43 17.07
C TYR A 33 -7.35 13.56 16.58
N PHE A 34 -7.66 13.63 15.27
CA PHE A 34 -8.51 14.68 14.71
C PHE A 34 -9.93 14.72 15.30
N LYS A 35 -10.44 13.61 15.83
CA LYS A 35 -11.76 13.55 16.50
C LYS A 35 -11.74 14.11 17.92
N GLN A 36 -10.55 14.21 18.53
CA GLN A 36 -10.34 14.60 19.92
C GLN A 36 -9.68 15.97 20.05
N ALA A 37 -9.10 16.48 18.96
CA ALA A 37 -8.40 17.76 18.94
C ALA A 37 -9.37 18.94 19.16
N SER A 38 -8.88 19.99 19.84
CA SER A 38 -9.59 21.27 19.88
C SER A 38 -9.70 21.88 18.47
N PRO A 39 -10.62 22.83 18.23
CA PRO A 39 -10.72 23.51 16.94
C PRO A 39 -9.39 24.11 16.46
N GLU A 40 -8.63 24.74 17.36
CA GLU A 40 -7.34 25.36 17.08
C GLU A 40 -6.28 24.30 16.74
N GLY A 41 -6.22 23.22 17.53
CA GLY A 41 -5.30 22.12 17.29
C GLY A 41 -5.58 21.40 15.97
N LEU A 42 -6.86 21.21 15.64
CA LEU A 42 -7.27 20.62 14.37
C LEU A 42 -6.89 21.52 13.18
N ALA A 43 -7.08 22.83 13.30
CA ALA A 43 -6.71 23.80 12.28
C ALA A 43 -5.20 23.80 12.03
N ASP A 44 -4.38 23.86 13.08
CA ASP A 44 -2.92 23.83 12.97
C ASP A 44 -2.43 22.50 12.36
N ALA A 45 -2.96 21.37 12.84
CA ALA A 45 -2.58 20.06 12.32
C ALA A 45 -2.94 19.89 10.84
N LYS A 46 -4.10 20.40 10.39
CA LYS A 46 -4.48 20.40 8.97
C LYS A 46 -3.60 21.34 8.13
N ALA A 47 -3.18 22.47 8.68
CA ALA A 47 -2.36 23.44 7.97
C ALA A 47 -0.88 23.03 7.85
N LYS A 48 -0.32 22.34 8.86
CA LYS A 48 1.13 22.08 8.95
C LYS A 48 1.48 20.60 9.02
N LEU A 49 0.88 19.86 9.95
CA LEU A 49 1.25 18.48 10.23
C LEU A 49 0.85 17.54 9.08
N ALA A 50 -0.41 17.57 8.66
CA ALA A 50 -0.93 16.68 7.62
C ALA A 50 -0.23 16.90 6.25
N PRO A 51 -0.01 18.13 5.76
CA PRO A 51 0.74 18.36 4.53
C PRO A 51 2.19 17.84 4.60
N SER A 52 2.87 18.02 5.74
CA SER A 52 4.23 17.51 5.96
C SER A 52 4.28 15.97 5.93
N ALA A 53 3.38 15.31 6.67
CA ALA A 53 3.27 13.85 6.65
C ALA A 53 2.94 13.34 5.23
N LEU A 54 2.07 14.03 4.48
CA LEU A 54 1.69 13.66 3.12
C LEU A 54 2.87 13.82 2.14
N TRP A 55 3.78 14.74 2.39
CA TRP A 55 5.01 14.85 1.60
C TRP A 55 5.87 13.59 1.76
N TRP A 56 6.16 13.18 3.01
CA TRP A 56 6.93 11.98 3.30
C TRP A 56 6.27 10.71 2.78
N PHE A 57 4.94 10.62 2.89
CA PHE A 57 4.16 9.52 2.37
C PHE A 57 4.30 9.35 0.84
N ARG A 58 4.16 10.46 0.09
CA ARG A 58 4.24 10.43 -1.38
C ARG A 58 5.64 10.12 -1.88
N TRP A 59 6.65 10.74 -1.30
CA TRP A 59 8.04 10.55 -1.73
C TRP A 59 8.63 9.25 -1.22
N GLY A 60 8.22 8.75 -0.06
CA GLY A 60 8.47 7.38 0.37
C GLY A 60 7.88 6.37 -0.62
N ALA A 61 6.64 6.58 -1.07
CA ALA A 61 6.02 5.72 -2.10
C ALA A 61 6.79 5.75 -3.42
N MET A 62 7.18 6.94 -3.89
CA MET A 62 7.96 7.11 -5.12
C MET A 62 9.32 6.43 -5.03
N GLY A 63 10.07 6.65 -3.94
CA GLY A 63 11.37 6.02 -3.74
C GLY A 63 11.27 4.50 -3.70
N THR A 64 10.25 3.96 -3.01
CA THR A 64 9.97 2.52 -2.97
C THR A 64 9.66 1.99 -4.36
N PHE A 65 8.77 2.64 -5.11
CA PHE A 65 8.37 2.21 -6.43
C PHE A 65 9.55 2.20 -7.42
N LEU A 66 10.32 3.29 -7.50
CA LEU A 66 11.47 3.40 -8.41
C LEU A 66 12.55 2.35 -8.12
N THR A 67 12.92 2.20 -6.84
CA THR A 67 13.92 1.20 -6.43
C THR A 67 13.41 -0.23 -6.67
N GLY A 68 12.12 -0.47 -6.45
CA GLY A 68 11.48 -1.78 -6.70
C GLY A 68 11.48 -2.14 -8.18
N VAL A 69 11.08 -1.20 -9.06
CA VAL A 69 11.12 -1.39 -10.52
C VAL A 69 12.55 -1.71 -10.98
N ILE A 70 13.55 -0.96 -10.52
CA ILE A 70 14.96 -1.24 -10.82
C ILE A 70 15.32 -2.67 -10.40
N MET A 71 14.94 -3.08 -9.18
CA MET A 71 15.25 -4.41 -8.66
C MET A 71 14.56 -5.55 -9.42
N LEU A 72 13.36 -5.35 -9.95
CA LEU A 72 12.68 -6.34 -10.79
C LEU A 72 13.52 -6.70 -12.04
N TYR A 73 14.25 -5.73 -12.60
CA TYR A 73 15.14 -5.97 -13.75
C TYR A 73 16.54 -6.46 -13.34
N THR A 74 17.06 -6.03 -12.18
CA THR A 74 18.45 -6.34 -11.80
C THR A 74 18.61 -7.59 -10.93
N VAL A 75 17.52 -8.15 -10.40
CA VAL A 75 17.54 -9.36 -9.54
C VAL A 75 16.60 -10.45 -10.09
N PRO A 76 16.86 -10.98 -11.30
CA PRO A 76 15.97 -11.95 -11.94
C PRO A 76 15.83 -13.26 -11.14
N SER A 77 16.84 -13.63 -10.36
CA SER A 77 16.82 -14.82 -9.51
C SER A 77 15.82 -14.73 -8.35
N ALA A 78 15.33 -13.54 -8.00
CA ALA A 78 14.30 -13.35 -6.99
C ALA A 78 12.87 -13.43 -7.55
N MET A 79 12.71 -13.61 -8.87
CA MET A 79 11.41 -13.58 -9.52
C MET A 79 10.63 -14.88 -9.29
N ASN A 80 9.47 -14.76 -8.64
CA ASN A 80 8.50 -15.84 -8.44
C ASN A 80 7.09 -15.24 -8.32
N ASN A 81 6.06 -16.09 -8.21
CA ASN A 81 4.67 -15.65 -8.09
C ASN A 81 4.46 -14.64 -6.95
N TYR A 82 5.14 -14.82 -5.80
CA TYR A 82 5.02 -13.90 -4.67
C TYR A 82 5.59 -12.52 -4.98
N ILE A 83 6.76 -12.41 -5.60
CA ILE A 83 7.31 -11.09 -5.97
C ILE A 83 6.38 -10.37 -6.94
N TYR A 84 5.83 -11.06 -7.94
CA TYR A 84 4.94 -10.41 -8.89
C TYR A 84 3.65 -9.95 -8.21
N ILE A 85 2.99 -10.81 -7.42
CA ILE A 85 1.79 -10.41 -6.66
C ILE A 85 2.09 -9.26 -5.69
N GLY A 86 3.21 -9.34 -4.96
CA GLY A 86 3.68 -8.26 -4.08
C GLY A 86 3.92 -6.96 -4.83
N SER A 87 4.56 -7.01 -6.00
CA SER A 87 4.82 -5.84 -6.84
C SER A 87 3.54 -5.22 -7.39
N ILE A 88 2.52 -6.03 -7.69
CA ILE A 88 1.22 -5.56 -8.16
C ILE A 88 0.51 -4.83 -7.03
N PHE A 89 0.46 -5.41 -5.81
CA PHE A 89 -0.06 -4.70 -4.64
C PHE A 89 0.67 -3.37 -4.44
N GLY A 90 2.00 -3.39 -4.41
CA GLY A 90 2.81 -2.18 -4.24
C GLY A 90 2.57 -1.14 -5.33
N THR A 91 2.43 -1.57 -6.58
CA THR A 91 2.17 -0.67 -7.72
C THR A 91 0.81 -0.01 -7.62
N LEU A 92 -0.26 -0.79 -7.35
CA LEU A 92 -1.60 -0.24 -7.17
C LEU A 92 -1.66 0.71 -5.98
N MET A 93 -1.03 0.34 -4.86
CA MET A 93 -0.90 1.21 -3.71
C MET A 93 -0.22 2.53 -4.06
N PHE A 94 0.89 2.50 -4.82
CA PHE A 94 1.62 3.68 -5.28
C PHE A 94 0.74 4.56 -6.19
N LEU A 95 0.02 3.96 -7.14
CA LEU A 95 -0.91 4.67 -8.01
C LEU A 95 -2.04 5.32 -7.20
N ASN A 96 -2.59 4.62 -6.21
CA ASN A 96 -3.56 5.18 -5.28
C ASN A 96 -3.00 6.40 -4.53
N VAL A 97 -1.73 6.37 -4.09
CA VAL A 97 -1.09 7.53 -3.46
C VAL A 97 -1.08 8.75 -4.37
N TRP A 98 -0.58 8.60 -5.60
CA TRP A 98 -0.30 9.73 -6.48
C TRP A 98 -1.51 10.20 -7.29
N LEU A 99 -2.39 9.28 -7.69
CA LEU A 99 -3.52 9.57 -8.58
C LEU A 99 -4.84 9.79 -7.83
N VAL A 100 -4.99 9.23 -6.62
CA VAL A 100 -6.25 9.30 -5.86
C VAL A 100 -6.06 10.07 -4.56
N ILE A 101 -5.22 9.58 -3.65
CA ILE A 101 -5.08 10.13 -2.31
C ILE A 101 -4.56 11.56 -2.36
N TRP A 102 -3.45 11.80 -3.06
CA TRP A 102 -2.83 13.12 -3.08
C TRP A 102 -3.75 14.22 -3.66
N PRO A 103 -4.32 14.10 -4.88
CA PRO A 103 -5.19 15.14 -5.43
C PRO A 103 -6.40 15.44 -4.56
N ASN A 104 -7.01 14.40 -3.96
CA ASN A 104 -8.16 14.57 -3.09
C ASN A 104 -7.79 15.15 -1.71
N GLN A 105 -6.61 14.83 -1.17
CA GLN A 105 -6.11 15.46 0.07
C GLN A 105 -5.80 16.95 -0.12
N GLN A 106 -5.34 17.37 -1.31
CA GLN A 106 -5.16 18.80 -1.59
C GLN A 106 -6.48 19.56 -1.44
N VAL A 107 -7.60 19.00 -1.89
CA VAL A 107 -8.93 19.60 -1.74
C VAL A 107 -9.41 19.50 -0.28
N ALA A 108 -9.30 18.33 0.33
CA ALA A 108 -9.75 18.09 1.71
C ALA A 108 -9.04 18.96 2.76
N LEU A 109 -7.80 19.37 2.48
CA LEU A 109 -6.99 20.25 3.32
C LEU A 109 -7.09 21.73 2.92
N GLY A 110 -7.93 22.09 1.94
CA GLY A 110 -8.13 23.48 1.50
C GLY A 110 -6.96 24.07 0.70
N MET A 111 -6.06 23.24 0.15
CA MET A 111 -4.98 23.68 -0.74
C MET A 111 -5.48 23.94 -2.17
N LYS A 112 -6.65 23.38 -2.51
CA LYS A 112 -7.35 23.54 -3.79
C LYS A 112 -8.85 23.62 -3.53
N ASP A 113 -9.56 24.33 -4.39
CA ASP A 113 -11.01 24.44 -4.32
C ASP A 113 -11.72 23.12 -4.64
N GLY A 114 -12.85 22.88 -3.98
CA GLY A 114 -13.71 21.73 -4.21
C GLY A 114 -14.48 21.28 -2.96
N ASP A 115 -15.25 20.20 -3.09
CA ASP A 115 -15.96 19.59 -1.96
C ASP A 115 -14.95 18.83 -1.07
N ALA A 116 -14.54 19.47 0.02
CA ALA A 116 -13.58 18.92 0.97
C ALA A 116 -14.07 17.63 1.64
N ALA A 117 -15.38 17.48 1.88
CA ALA A 117 -15.94 16.30 2.53
C ALA A 117 -15.92 15.10 1.59
N ALA A 118 -16.38 15.28 0.35
CA ALA A 118 -16.37 14.23 -0.67
C ALA A 118 -14.93 13.82 -1.04
N ALA A 119 -14.02 14.79 -1.21
CA ALA A 119 -12.62 14.53 -1.50
C ALA A 119 -11.95 13.76 -0.34
N GLY A 120 -12.18 14.19 0.91
CA GLY A 120 -11.67 13.50 2.10
C GLY A 120 -12.16 12.06 2.19
N ALA A 121 -13.44 11.80 1.90
CA ALA A 121 -14.00 10.45 1.87
C ALA A 121 -13.36 9.57 0.79
N LYS A 122 -13.15 10.10 -0.42
CA LYS A 122 -12.50 9.39 -1.52
C LYS A 122 -11.04 9.07 -1.22
N ALA A 123 -10.28 10.02 -0.67
CA ALA A 123 -8.91 9.80 -0.23
C ALA A 123 -8.83 8.73 0.86
N LEU A 124 -9.77 8.75 1.82
CA LEU A 124 -9.81 7.77 2.90
C LEU A 124 -10.15 6.36 2.39
N LEU A 125 -11.09 6.21 1.46
CA LEU A 125 -11.43 4.92 0.86
C LEU A 125 -10.21 4.25 0.21
N ALA A 126 -9.48 4.98 -0.63
CA ALA A 126 -8.26 4.48 -1.26
C ALA A 126 -7.16 4.19 -0.21
N SER A 127 -6.99 5.06 0.78
CA SER A 127 -6.02 4.86 1.87
C SER A 127 -6.31 3.60 2.70
N ARG A 128 -7.59 3.27 2.95
CA ARG A 128 -7.98 2.03 3.62
C ARG A 128 -7.68 0.79 2.78
N HIS A 129 -7.83 0.85 1.46
CA HIS A 129 -7.42 -0.24 0.58
C HIS A 129 -5.90 -0.40 0.53
N ASN A 130 -5.15 0.70 0.61
CA ASN A 130 -3.69 0.59 0.76
C ASN A 130 -3.31 -0.14 2.06
N VAL A 131 -4.03 0.06 3.17
CA VAL A 131 -3.81 -0.74 4.40
C VAL A 131 -4.27 -2.18 4.24
N LEU A 132 -5.38 -2.43 3.55
CA LEU A 132 -5.83 -3.79 3.21
C LEU A 132 -4.76 -4.56 2.42
N PHE A 133 -4.06 -3.88 1.51
CA PHE A 133 -3.01 -4.47 0.68
C PHE A 133 -1.63 -4.54 1.36
N SER A 134 -1.39 -3.77 2.44
CA SER A 134 -0.04 -3.64 2.99
C SER A 134 0.50 -4.94 3.62
N ALA A 135 -0.32 -5.68 4.37
CA ALA A 135 0.13 -6.94 4.97
C ALA A 135 0.43 -8.04 3.93
N PRO A 136 -0.46 -8.35 2.96
CA PRO A 136 -0.15 -9.36 1.94
C PRO A 136 1.02 -8.93 1.06
N MET A 137 1.15 -7.64 0.75
CA MET A 137 2.30 -7.11 0.02
C MET A 137 3.62 -7.36 0.78
N VAL A 138 3.70 -6.98 2.06
CA VAL A 138 4.91 -7.19 2.86
C VAL A 138 5.22 -8.68 3.00
N PHE A 139 4.19 -9.52 3.19
CA PHE A 139 4.36 -10.97 3.20
C PHE A 139 5.02 -11.47 1.92
N CYS A 140 4.50 -11.06 0.74
CA CYS A 140 5.08 -11.40 -0.56
C CYS A 140 6.55 -11.01 -0.70
N MET A 141 6.90 -9.79 -0.27
CA MET A 141 8.27 -9.29 -0.37
C MET A 141 9.25 -10.06 0.54
N LEU A 142 8.78 -10.54 1.69
CA LEU A 142 9.58 -11.35 2.63
C LEU A 142 9.67 -12.82 2.16
N ALA A 143 8.54 -13.39 1.76
CA ALA A 143 8.41 -14.80 1.39
C ALA A 143 9.40 -15.19 0.29
N SER A 144 9.55 -14.35 -0.73
CA SER A 144 10.36 -14.65 -1.91
C SER A 144 11.83 -14.99 -1.63
N GLY A 145 12.43 -14.37 -0.60
CA GLY A 145 13.82 -14.59 -0.22
C GLY A 145 14.05 -15.73 0.78
N HIS A 146 12.99 -16.29 1.36
CA HIS A 146 13.06 -17.19 2.52
C HIS A 146 12.38 -18.55 2.30
N GLY A 147 11.98 -18.88 1.07
CA GLY A 147 11.23 -20.10 0.75
C GLY A 147 12.01 -21.42 0.75
N GLY A 148 13.34 -21.42 0.81
CA GLY A 148 14.15 -22.65 0.68
C GLY A 148 14.08 -23.28 -0.72
N ALA A 149 14.82 -24.38 -0.93
CA ALA A 149 15.06 -25.01 -2.25
C ALA A 149 13.82 -25.64 -2.95
N GLY A 150 12.63 -25.53 -2.36
CA GLY A 150 11.34 -25.86 -2.99
C GLY A 150 10.28 -24.78 -2.79
N GLY A 151 10.71 -23.58 -2.41
CA GLY A 151 9.85 -22.51 -1.91
C GLY A 151 9.22 -21.66 -3.00
N TRP A 152 7.90 -21.52 -2.87
CA TRP A 152 7.02 -20.62 -3.60
C TRP A 152 7.03 -20.81 -5.12
N ALA A 153 5.87 -21.13 -5.70
CA ALA A 153 5.73 -21.50 -7.10
C ALA A 153 6.52 -20.59 -8.05
N ALA A 154 7.26 -21.23 -8.97
CA ALA A 154 7.92 -20.55 -10.08
C ALA A 154 6.90 -19.69 -10.83
N LEU A 155 7.39 -18.63 -11.48
CA LEU A 155 6.51 -17.72 -12.20
C LEU A 155 5.71 -18.46 -13.27
N ASP A 156 4.38 -18.50 -13.11
CA ASP A 156 3.45 -19.03 -14.10
C ASP A 156 2.18 -18.18 -14.15
N TRP A 157 2.12 -17.28 -15.13
CA TRP A 157 0.97 -16.39 -15.34
C TRP A 157 -0.32 -17.12 -15.72
N SER A 158 -0.22 -18.36 -16.20
CA SER A 158 -1.37 -19.17 -16.58
C SER A 158 -1.92 -20.03 -15.44
N ALA A 159 -1.18 -20.12 -14.32
CA ALA A 159 -1.58 -20.89 -13.16
C ALA A 159 -2.95 -20.40 -12.62
N PRO A 160 -3.88 -21.31 -12.28
CA PRO A 160 -5.17 -20.95 -11.70
C PRO A 160 -5.05 -20.06 -10.46
N SER A 161 -4.03 -20.29 -9.60
CA SER A 161 -3.74 -19.45 -8.44
C SER A 161 -3.34 -18.02 -8.80
N MET A 162 -2.54 -17.83 -9.85
CA MET A 162 -2.17 -16.48 -10.32
C MET A 162 -3.39 -15.74 -10.88
N LEU A 163 -4.19 -16.39 -11.73
CA LEU A 163 -5.40 -15.79 -12.29
C LEU A 163 -6.42 -15.44 -11.20
N ALA A 164 -6.61 -16.32 -10.21
CA ALA A 164 -7.48 -16.07 -9.07
C ALA A 164 -7.00 -14.87 -8.24
N MET A 165 -5.70 -14.78 -7.95
CA MET A 165 -5.15 -13.63 -7.21
C MET A 165 -5.29 -12.32 -7.97
N LEU A 166 -5.01 -12.30 -9.28
CA LEU A 166 -5.18 -11.11 -10.11
C LEU A 166 -6.64 -10.64 -10.13
N ALA A 167 -7.60 -11.57 -10.21
CA ALA A 167 -9.02 -11.24 -10.14
C ALA A 167 -9.42 -10.65 -8.78
N ILE A 168 -8.97 -11.24 -7.66
CA ILE A 168 -9.23 -10.72 -6.30
C ILE A 168 -8.67 -9.29 -6.17
N ILE A 169 -7.42 -9.08 -6.58
CA ILE A 169 -6.75 -7.78 -6.51
C ILE A 169 -7.51 -6.74 -7.33
N ALA A 170 -7.88 -7.07 -8.58
CA ALA A 170 -8.61 -6.17 -9.46
C ALA A 170 -9.97 -5.76 -8.87
N LEU A 171 -10.71 -6.71 -8.29
CA LEU A 171 -12.01 -6.42 -7.65
C LEU A 171 -11.85 -5.49 -6.44
N LEU A 172 -10.83 -5.72 -5.62
CA LEU A 172 -10.55 -4.87 -4.46
C LEU A 172 -10.09 -3.47 -4.87
N GLU A 173 -9.28 -3.35 -5.93
CA GLU A 173 -8.87 -2.05 -6.46
C GLU A 173 -10.05 -1.29 -7.09
N ILE A 174 -10.95 -1.97 -7.80
CA ILE A 174 -12.21 -1.35 -8.28
C ILE A 174 -13.02 -0.79 -7.09
N ASN A 175 -13.09 -1.53 -5.98
CA ASN A 175 -13.74 -1.04 -4.76
C ASN A 175 -13.00 0.17 -4.15
N ALA A 176 -11.66 0.21 -4.22
CA ALA A 176 -10.87 1.35 -3.78
C ALA A 176 -11.20 2.65 -4.54
N LEU A 177 -11.53 2.53 -5.83
CA LEU A 177 -11.78 3.68 -6.72
C LEU A 177 -13.23 4.16 -6.73
N LYS A 178 -14.19 3.25 -6.59
CA LYS A 178 -15.63 3.54 -6.82
C LYS A 178 -16.58 2.98 -5.75
N GLY A 179 -16.06 2.21 -4.81
CA GLY A 179 -16.87 1.41 -3.91
C GLY A 179 -17.13 2.04 -2.56
N LYS A 180 -17.23 1.19 -1.53
CA LYS A 180 -17.52 1.56 -0.16
C LYS A 180 -16.54 0.89 0.80
N GLN A 181 -16.35 1.48 1.98
CA GLN A 181 -15.39 0.96 2.96
C GLN A 181 -15.82 -0.38 3.56
N GLY A 182 -17.12 -0.60 3.79
CA GLY A 182 -17.62 -1.84 4.40
C GLY A 182 -16.86 -2.18 5.70
N PRO A 183 -16.21 -3.35 5.80
CA PRO A 183 -15.45 -3.74 7.00
C PRO A 183 -14.22 -2.84 7.25
N LEU A 184 -13.72 -2.11 6.24
CA LEU A 184 -12.55 -1.24 6.35
C LEU A 184 -12.85 0.10 7.04
N THR A 185 -14.09 0.33 7.47
CA THR A 185 -14.52 1.57 8.12
C THR A 185 -13.79 1.79 9.45
N THR A 186 -13.51 0.71 10.19
CA THR A 186 -12.82 0.77 11.49
C THR A 186 -11.36 0.34 11.37
N VAL A 187 -10.53 0.78 12.32
CA VAL A 187 -9.10 0.41 12.38
C VAL A 187 -8.94 -1.11 12.55
N ASN A 188 -9.65 -1.71 13.50
CA ASN A 188 -9.59 -3.15 13.71
C ASN A 188 -10.13 -3.93 12.50
N GLY A 189 -11.18 -3.40 11.85
CA GLY A 189 -11.75 -3.99 10.65
C GLY A 189 -10.74 -4.03 9.50
N VAL A 190 -10.07 -2.93 9.18
CA VAL A 190 -9.07 -2.90 8.10
C VAL A 190 -7.84 -3.76 8.43
N ILE A 191 -7.38 -3.78 9.68
CA ILE A 191 -6.26 -4.66 10.11
C ILE A 191 -6.66 -6.13 9.95
N GLY A 192 -7.82 -6.51 10.48
CA GLY A 192 -8.33 -7.88 10.36
C GLY A 192 -8.51 -8.31 8.90
N SER A 193 -9.09 -7.45 8.06
CA SER A 193 -9.25 -7.72 6.63
C SER A 193 -7.90 -7.86 5.91
N SER A 194 -6.89 -7.07 6.26
CA SER A 194 -5.52 -7.17 5.70
C SER A 194 -4.86 -8.52 6.03
N LEU A 195 -5.02 -8.98 7.27
CA LEU A 195 -4.53 -10.29 7.71
C LEU A 195 -5.30 -11.45 7.05
N VAL A 196 -6.63 -11.33 6.94
CA VAL A 196 -7.46 -12.33 6.24
C VAL A 196 -7.06 -12.40 4.75
N LEU A 197 -6.88 -11.26 4.09
CA LEU A 197 -6.42 -11.23 2.70
C LEU A 197 -5.04 -11.88 2.54
N THR A 198 -4.15 -11.68 3.52
CA THR A 198 -2.84 -12.37 3.56
C THR A 198 -3.01 -13.88 3.64
N ALA A 199 -3.87 -14.38 4.54
CA ALA A 199 -4.13 -15.81 4.66
C ALA A 199 -4.77 -16.40 3.40
N VAL A 200 -5.73 -15.69 2.79
CA VAL A 200 -6.36 -16.07 1.52
C VAL A 200 -5.32 -16.14 0.41
N MET A 201 -4.47 -15.12 0.28
CA MET A 201 -3.40 -15.09 -0.72
C MET A 201 -2.45 -16.28 -0.58
N VAL A 202 -2.02 -16.59 0.65
CA VAL A 202 -1.16 -17.76 0.91
C VAL A 202 -1.88 -19.05 0.57
N ALA A 203 -3.15 -19.21 0.98
CA ALA A 203 -3.92 -20.40 0.64
C ALA A 203 -4.05 -20.57 -0.88
N VAL A 204 -4.42 -19.50 -1.60
CA VAL A 204 -4.56 -19.52 -3.07
C VAL A 204 -3.24 -19.90 -3.72
N LEU A 205 -2.11 -19.26 -3.36
CA LEU A 205 -0.84 -19.48 -4.04
C LEU A 205 -0.15 -20.83 -3.74
N ASN A 206 -0.63 -21.62 -2.78
CA ASN A 206 -0.04 -22.93 -2.44
C ASN A 206 -0.98 -24.11 -2.60
N ILE A 207 -2.30 -23.88 -2.64
CA ILE A 207 -3.30 -24.96 -2.65
C ILE A 207 -4.04 -25.03 -4.00
N LEU A 208 -4.10 -23.93 -4.75
CA LEU A 208 -4.75 -23.83 -6.05
C LEU A 208 -3.74 -23.85 -7.21
#